data_AF-A0A842TZ91-F1
#
_entry.id   AF-A0A842TZ91-F1
#
_cell.length_a   1.000
_cell.length_b   1.000
_cell.length_c   1.000
_cell.angle_alpha   90.00
_cell.angle_beta   90.00
_cell.angle_gamma   90.00
#
_symmetry.space_group_name_H-M   'P 1'
#
loop_
_entity.id
_entity.type
_entity.pdbx_description
1 polymer ?
#
loop_
_entity_poly.entity_id
_entity_poly.type
_entity_poly.pdbx_seq_one_letter_code
_entity_poly.pdbx_strand_id
1 'polypeptide(L)'
;MAETILQHWIFTRFALPFLLIFFIVFALLEKTKLLGDGKKQVNALVAFVIGLLAISVAYPIEAINNLILFLTVAIVVAFVGLILWGFVSGGEAKVENKAIKWIIGVVIAIALIWAALWATKLALPFYDFLFGQAWSKTFWTNVAFIAVVAIALAVVLITGAKGKGD
;
A
#
# COMPACT_ATOMS: atom_id res chain seq x y z
N MET A 1 26.37 -16.47 -11.58
CA MET A 1 24.97 -16.91 -11.43
C MET A 1 24.38 -16.96 -12.83
N ALA A 2 23.71 -18.04 -13.22
CA ALA A 2 23.11 -18.16 -14.55
C ALA A 2 21.89 -17.23 -14.66
N GLU A 3 21.80 -16.48 -15.77
CA GLU A 3 20.66 -15.62 -16.06
C GLU A 3 19.45 -16.49 -16.40
N THR A 4 18.35 -16.29 -15.67
CA THR A 4 17.08 -16.97 -15.99
C THR A 4 16.39 -16.27 -17.16
N ILE A 5 15.56 -17.00 -17.90
CA ILE A 5 14.82 -16.43 -19.05
C ILE A 5 13.97 -15.22 -18.67
N LEU A 6 13.45 -15.17 -17.42
CA LEU A 6 12.64 -14.07 -16.91
C LEU A 6 13.47 -12.85 -16.46
N GLN A 7 14.76 -13.03 -16.21
CA GLN A 7 15.68 -11.95 -15.86
C GLN A 7 16.32 -11.31 -17.09
N HIS A 8 16.21 -11.97 -18.25
CA HIS A 8 16.75 -11.47 -19.51
C HIS A 8 16.25 -10.06 -19.81
N TRP A 9 17.15 -9.20 -20.29
CA TRP A 9 16.87 -7.78 -20.54
C TRP A 9 15.66 -7.54 -21.46
N ILE A 10 15.39 -8.45 -22.39
CA ILE A 10 14.23 -8.35 -23.28
C ILE A 10 12.91 -8.49 -22.51
N PHE A 11 12.86 -9.33 -21.48
CA PHE A 11 11.66 -9.51 -20.67
C PHE A 11 11.49 -8.35 -19.70
N THR A 12 12.56 -8.01 -18.97
CA THR A 12 12.50 -6.98 -17.93
C THR A 12 12.33 -5.57 -18.47
N ARG A 13 12.86 -5.26 -19.66
CA ARG A 13 12.79 -3.90 -20.24
C ARG A 13 11.77 -3.72 -21.35
N PHE A 14 11.29 -4.80 -21.98
CA PHE A 14 10.33 -4.71 -23.09
C PHE A 14 9.06 -5.51 -22.83
N ALA A 15 9.15 -6.84 -22.67
CA ALA A 15 7.97 -7.69 -22.64
C ALA A 15 7.08 -7.44 -21.41
N LEU A 16 7.66 -7.32 -20.21
CA LEU A 16 6.90 -7.10 -18.97
C LEU A 16 6.25 -5.71 -18.94
N PRO A 17 6.95 -4.59 -19.26
CA PRO A 17 6.31 -3.28 -19.40
C PRO A 17 5.18 -3.26 -20.44
N PHE A 18 5.40 -3.89 -21.60
CA PHE A 18 4.39 -4.01 -22.66
C PHE A 18 3.14 -4.75 -22.15
N LEU A 19 3.31 -5.93 -21.56
CA LEU A 19 2.21 -6.75 -21.06
C LEU A 19 1.42 -6.00 -20.00
N LEU A 20 2.09 -5.28 -19.10
CA LEU A 20 1.44 -4.50 -18.06
C LEU A 20 0.50 -3.44 -18.66
N ILE A 21 0.99 -2.63 -19.59
CA ILE A 21 0.19 -1.58 -20.24
C ILE A 21 -0.94 -2.21 -21.05
N PHE A 22 -0.62 -3.25 -21.83
CA PHE A 22 -1.59 -4.00 -22.61
C PHE A 22 -2.76 -4.46 -21.74
N PHE A 23 -2.48 -5.13 -20.61
CA PHE A 23 -3.54 -5.63 -19.73
C PHE A 23 -4.30 -4.51 -19.02
N ILE A 24 -3.62 -3.45 -18.56
CA ILE A 24 -4.29 -2.31 -17.90
C ILE A 24 -5.23 -1.61 -18.88
N VAL A 25 -4.75 -1.28 -20.07
CA VAL A 25 -5.55 -0.59 -21.09
C VAL A 25 -6.70 -1.47 -21.56
N PHE A 26 -6.43 -2.77 -21.80
CA PHE A 26 -7.48 -3.72 -22.16
C PHE A 26 -8.57 -3.81 -21.08
N ALA A 27 -8.18 -3.97 -19.82
CA ALA A 27 -9.10 -4.05 -18.70
C ALA A 27 -9.90 -2.74 -18.52
N LEU A 28 -9.28 -1.58 -18.72
CA LEU A 28 -9.96 -0.29 -18.70
C LEU A 28 -10.98 -0.18 -19.83
N LEU A 29 -10.63 -0.54 -21.07
CA LEU A 29 -11.54 -0.51 -22.21
C LEU A 29 -12.73 -1.45 -22.02
N GLU A 30 -12.50 -2.66 -21.50
CA GLU A 30 -13.58 -3.63 -21.20
C GLU A 30 -14.50 -3.14 -20.07
N LYS A 31 -13.92 -2.58 -19.00
CA LYS A 31 -14.68 -2.12 -17.84
C LYS A 31 -15.48 -0.85 -18.12
N THR A 32 -14.91 0.06 -18.93
CA THR A 32 -15.55 1.33 -19.29
C THR A 32 -16.47 1.21 -20.50
N LYS A 33 -16.36 0.12 -21.27
CA LYS A 33 -17.12 -0.10 -22.51
C LYS A 33 -16.97 1.05 -23.51
N LEU A 34 -15.78 1.69 -23.54
CA LEU A 34 -15.53 2.90 -24.32
C LEU A 34 -15.79 2.72 -25.82
N LEU A 35 -15.49 1.54 -26.36
CA LEU A 35 -15.68 1.20 -27.78
C LEU A 35 -16.99 0.44 -28.05
N GLY A 36 -17.87 0.36 -27.06
CA GLY A 36 -19.15 -0.35 -27.12
C GLY A 36 -19.09 -1.78 -26.56
N ASP A 37 -20.29 -2.32 -26.32
CA ASP A 37 -20.48 -3.65 -25.75
C ASP A 37 -20.07 -4.78 -26.70
N GLY A 38 -19.44 -5.82 -26.14
CA GLY A 38 -19.05 -7.02 -26.89
C GLY A 38 -17.85 -6.84 -27.83
N LYS A 39 -17.16 -5.70 -27.82
CA LYS A 39 -16.03 -5.39 -28.71
C LYS A 39 -14.66 -5.88 -28.19
N LYS A 40 -14.61 -7.06 -27.59
CA LYS A 40 -13.39 -7.64 -26.99
C LYS A 40 -12.18 -7.68 -27.92
N GLN A 41 -12.37 -8.10 -29.17
CA GLN A 41 -11.27 -8.19 -30.14
C GLN A 41 -10.72 -6.80 -30.49
N VAL A 42 -11.59 -5.80 -30.64
CA VAL A 42 -11.19 -4.42 -30.92
C VAL A 42 -10.46 -3.83 -29.71
N ASN A 43 -10.99 -4.05 -28.50
CA ASN A 43 -10.34 -3.61 -27.26
C ASN A 43 -8.94 -4.22 -27.11
N ALA A 44 -8.77 -5.51 -27.43
CA ALA A 44 -7.47 -6.17 -27.41
C ALA A 44 -6.50 -5.58 -28.45
N LEU A 45 -6.94 -5.35 -29.68
CA LEU A 45 -6.10 -4.74 -30.73
C LEU A 45 -5.69 -3.31 -30.36
N VAL A 46 -6.62 -2.51 -29.83
CA VAL A 46 -6.32 -1.13 -29.41
C VAL A 46 -5.34 -1.13 -28.23
N ALA A 47 -5.56 -1.97 -27.22
CA ALA A 47 -4.65 -2.11 -26.09
C ALA A 47 -3.25 -2.61 -26.53
N PHE A 48 -3.19 -3.49 -27.53
CA PHE A 48 -1.95 -4.00 -28.10
C PHE A 48 -1.15 -2.89 -28.78
N VAL A 49 -1.79 -2.10 -29.63
CA VAL A 49 -1.16 -0.94 -30.30
C VAL A 49 -0.68 0.08 -29.27
N ILE A 50 -1.51 0.42 -28.27
CA ILE A 50 -1.13 1.35 -27.20
C ILE A 50 0.05 0.81 -26.40
N GLY A 51 0.06 -0.48 -26.05
CA GLY A 51 1.18 -1.13 -25.37
C GLY A 51 2.48 -1.04 -26.17
N LEU A 52 2.44 -1.29 -27.49
CA LEU A 52 3.60 -1.18 -28.36
C LEU A 52 4.11 0.26 -28.50
N LEU A 53 3.20 1.23 -28.63
CA LEU A 53 3.55 2.65 -28.70
C LEU A 53 4.15 3.16 -27.39
N ALA A 54 3.72 2.62 -26.26
CA ALA A 54 4.23 3.02 -24.96
C ALA A 54 5.67 2.51 -24.72
N ILE A 55 6.02 1.31 -25.20
CA ILE A 55 7.40 0.80 -25.09
C ILE A 55 8.36 1.39 -26.14
N SER A 56 7.85 2.03 -27.20
CA SER A 56 8.72 2.64 -28.22
C SER A 56 9.28 4.01 -27.82
N VAL A 57 8.86 4.55 -26.66
CA VAL A 57 9.37 5.80 -26.10
C VAL A 57 10.18 5.47 -24.83
N ALA A 58 11.39 6.02 -24.71
CA ALA A 58 12.31 5.69 -23.62
C ALA A 58 11.82 6.13 -22.23
N TYR A 59 11.17 7.30 -22.13
CA TYR A 59 10.71 7.87 -20.87
C TYR A 59 9.57 7.07 -20.19
N PRO A 60 8.54 6.58 -20.91
CA PRO A 60 7.55 5.68 -20.35
C PRO A 60 8.14 4.41 -19.71
N ILE A 61 9.22 3.84 -20.24
CA ILE A 61 9.82 2.61 -19.69
C ILE A 61 10.30 2.81 -18.25
N GLU A 62 10.95 3.95 -17.96
CA GLU A 62 11.42 4.25 -16.60
C GLU A 62 10.24 4.49 -15.64
N ALA A 63 9.22 5.23 -16.08
CA ALA A 63 8.01 5.42 -15.30
C ALA A 63 7.29 4.09 -15.01
N ILE A 64 7.22 3.19 -16.00
CA ILE A 64 6.61 1.86 -15.86
C ILE A 64 7.43 0.99 -14.91
N ASN A 65 8.76 1.01 -15.00
CA ASN A 65 9.61 0.24 -14.08
C ASN A 65 9.41 0.67 -12.62
N ASN A 66 9.26 1.97 -12.38
CA ASN A 66 8.92 2.49 -11.05
C ASN A 66 7.50 2.09 -10.62
N LEU A 67 6.53 2.11 -11.55
CA LEU A 67 5.17 1.64 -11.30
C LEU A 67 5.10 0.13 -11.05
N ILE A 68 5.90 -0.70 -11.71
CA ILE A 68 5.95 -2.16 -11.47
C ILE A 68 6.37 -2.42 -10.03
N LEU A 69 7.43 -1.75 -9.56
CA LEU A 69 7.87 -1.87 -8.17
C LEU A 69 6.74 -1.46 -7.21
N PHE A 70 6.12 -0.31 -7.45
CA PHE A 70 5.02 0.19 -6.63
C PHE A 70 3.80 -0.74 -6.63
N LEU A 71 3.34 -1.18 -7.80
CA LEU A 71 2.18 -2.06 -7.95
C LEU A 71 2.42 -3.43 -7.32
N THR A 72 3.63 -3.97 -7.47
CA THR A 72 4.00 -5.26 -6.86
C THR A 72 3.93 -5.16 -5.34
N VAL A 73 4.55 -4.14 -4.75
CA VAL A 73 4.51 -3.91 -3.30
C VAL A 73 3.06 -3.65 -2.86
N ALA A 74 2.33 -2.81 -3.58
CA ALA A 74 0.94 -2.47 -3.25
C ALA A 74 0.02 -3.69 -3.28
N ILE A 75 0.15 -4.58 -4.27
CA ILE A 75 -0.64 -5.81 -4.36
C ILE A 75 -0.33 -6.74 -3.19
N VAL A 76 0.95 -6.94 -2.86
CA VAL A 76 1.35 -7.78 -1.72
C VAL A 76 0.82 -7.20 -0.41
N VAL A 77 0.96 -5.88 -0.22
CA VAL A 77 0.47 -5.16 0.96
C VAL A 77 -1.06 -5.26 1.05
N ALA A 78 -1.77 -5.06 -0.05
CA ALA A 78 -3.23 -5.19 -0.09
C ALA A 78 -3.67 -6.63 0.22
N PHE A 79 -3.00 -7.63 -0.36
CA PHE A 79 -3.30 -9.03 -0.13
C PHE A 79 -3.09 -9.44 1.32
N VAL A 80 -1.92 -9.12 1.89
CA VAL A 80 -1.63 -9.37 3.31
C VAL A 80 -2.59 -8.61 4.20
N GLY A 81 -2.89 -7.35 3.88
CA GLY A 81 -3.83 -6.52 4.62
C GLY A 81 -5.25 -7.08 4.61
N LEU A 82 -5.75 -7.56 3.47
CA LEU A 82 -7.06 -8.20 3.35
C LEU A 82 -7.12 -9.52 4.12
N ILE A 83 -6.04 -10.30 4.13
CA ILE A 83 -5.96 -11.53 4.95
C ILE A 83 -6.03 -11.18 6.44
N LEU A 84 -5.17 -10.28 6.91
CA LEU A 84 -5.13 -9.85 8.31
C LEU A 84 -6.47 -9.21 8.72
N TRP A 85 -7.07 -8.41 7.85
CA TRP A 85 -8.39 -7.85 8.08
C TRP A 85 -9.48 -8.92 8.14
N GLY A 86 -9.44 -9.92 7.25
CA GLY A 86 -10.35 -11.06 7.27
C GLY A 86 -10.32 -11.83 8.60
N PHE A 87 -9.13 -12.00 9.18
CA PHE A 87 -8.97 -12.58 10.52
C PHE A 87 -9.66 -11.74 11.60
N VAL A 88 -9.57 -10.41 11.53
CA VAL A 88 -10.16 -9.50 12.55
C VAL A 88 -11.68 -9.32 12.36
N SER A 89 -12.14 -9.27 11.11
CA SER A 89 -13.50 -8.84 10.78
C SER A 89 -14.52 -9.97 10.75
N GLY A 90 -14.13 -11.22 10.53
CA GLY A 90 -15.13 -12.29 10.38
C GLY A 90 -14.67 -13.73 10.12
N GLY A 91 -13.40 -14.08 10.28
CA GLY A 91 -12.96 -15.49 10.30
C GLY A 91 -13.41 -16.27 11.55
N GLU A 92 -12.99 -17.53 11.68
CA GLU A 92 -13.32 -18.40 12.84
C GLU A 92 -12.84 -17.82 14.19
N ALA A 93 -11.78 -16.99 14.19
CA ALA A 93 -11.30 -16.24 15.34
C ALA A 93 -11.98 -14.86 15.43
N LYS A 94 -13.26 -14.82 15.80
CA LYS A 94 -14.00 -13.56 15.94
C LYS A 94 -13.52 -12.74 17.13
N VAL A 95 -12.98 -11.55 16.87
CA VAL A 95 -12.76 -10.53 17.90
C VAL A 95 -14.05 -9.74 18.06
N GLU A 96 -14.91 -10.04 19.03
CA GLU A 96 -16.23 -9.38 19.13
C GLU A 96 -16.16 -7.92 19.60
N ASN A 97 -15.13 -7.56 20.38
CA ASN A 97 -15.02 -6.22 20.94
C ASN A 97 -14.63 -5.18 19.88
N LYS A 98 -15.52 -4.20 19.66
CA LYS A 98 -15.34 -3.10 18.69
C LYS A 98 -14.08 -2.26 18.94
N ALA A 99 -13.68 -2.05 20.20
CA ALA A 99 -12.45 -1.33 20.54
C ALA A 99 -11.20 -2.14 20.16
N ILE A 100 -11.22 -3.46 20.42
CA ILE A 100 -10.11 -4.35 20.07
C ILE A 100 -9.98 -4.48 18.55
N LYS A 101 -11.10 -4.57 17.80
CA LYS A 101 -11.08 -4.53 16.33
C LYS A 101 -10.40 -3.27 15.79
N TRP A 102 -10.71 -2.12 16.36
CA TRP A 102 -10.08 -0.85 15.96
C TRP A 102 -8.58 -0.83 16.27
N ILE A 103 -8.18 -1.28 17.46
CA ILE A 103 -6.76 -1.36 17.84
C ILE A 103 -6.01 -2.28 16.89
N ILE A 104 -6.52 -3.49 16.63
CA ILE A 104 -5.86 -4.43 15.71
C ILE A 104 -5.84 -3.86 14.28
N GLY A 105 -6.91 -3.20 13.83
CA GLY A 105 -6.96 -2.54 12.52
C GLY A 105 -5.88 -1.46 12.37
N VAL A 106 -5.69 -0.63 13.39
CA VAL A 106 -4.64 0.40 13.42
C VAL A 106 -3.25 -0.24 13.41
N VAL A 107 -3.04 -1.30 14.20
CA VAL A 107 -1.76 -2.04 14.23
C VAL A 107 -1.46 -2.66 12.87
N ILE A 108 -2.44 -3.29 12.21
CA ILE A 108 -2.29 -3.83 10.85
C ILE A 108 -1.93 -2.71 9.88
N ALA A 109 -2.65 -1.59 9.90
CA ALA A 109 -2.37 -0.46 9.01
C ALA A 109 -0.94 0.08 9.19
N ILE A 110 -0.48 0.24 10.43
CA ILE A 110 0.90 0.68 10.73
C ILE A 110 1.91 -0.35 10.22
N ALA A 111 1.68 -1.64 10.48
CA ALA A 111 2.57 -2.71 10.04
C ALA A 111 2.69 -2.78 8.50
N LEU A 112 1.57 -2.60 7.79
CA LEU A 112 1.54 -2.57 6.32
C LEU A 112 2.25 -1.34 5.75
N ILE A 113 2.03 -0.16 6.34
CA ILE A 113 2.73 1.07 5.95
C ILE A 113 4.24 0.90 6.16
N TRP A 114 4.64 0.37 7.31
CA TRP A 114 6.04 0.11 7.61
C TRP A 114 6.67 -0.90 6.64
N ALA A 115 5.98 -2.01 6.37
CA ALA A 115 6.43 -3.02 5.40
C ALA A 115 6.57 -2.44 3.99
N ALA A 116 5.65 -1.58 3.56
CA ALA A 116 5.72 -0.91 2.26
C ALA A 116 6.92 0.05 2.17
N LEU A 117 7.15 0.87 3.21
CA LEU A 117 8.28 1.79 3.29
C LEU A 117 9.62 1.05 3.31
N TRP A 118 9.70 -0.08 4.02
CA TRP A 118 10.87 -0.94 4.05
C TRP A 118 11.13 -1.58 2.68
N ALA A 119 10.10 -2.17 2.06
CA ALA A 119 10.22 -2.86 0.77
C ALA A 119 10.65 -1.92 -0.37
N THR A 120 10.23 -0.66 -0.32
CA THR A 120 10.56 0.37 -1.32
C THR A 120 11.88 1.10 -1.04
N LYS A 121 12.59 0.75 0.04
CA LYS A 121 13.79 1.45 0.54
C LYS A 121 13.56 2.94 0.85
N LEU A 122 12.30 3.36 0.99
CA LEU A 122 11.91 4.71 1.40
C LEU A 122 11.89 4.89 2.92
N ALA A 123 12.14 3.84 3.70
CA ALA A 123 12.14 3.90 5.16
C ALA A 123 13.10 4.97 5.72
N LEU A 124 14.30 5.12 5.15
CA LEU A 124 15.29 6.11 5.60
C LEU A 124 14.87 7.56 5.28
N PRO A 125 14.53 7.93 4.02
CA PRO A 125 13.99 9.27 3.72
C PRO A 125 12.72 9.62 4.51
N PHE A 126 11.84 8.64 4.74
CA PHE A 126 10.62 8.85 5.51
C PHE A 126 10.91 9.10 7.00
N TYR A 127 11.85 8.36 7.58
CA TYR A 127 12.33 8.61 8.93
C TYR A 127 12.94 10.02 9.05
N ASP A 128 13.81 10.40 8.12
CA ASP A 128 14.42 11.74 8.10
C ASP A 128 13.39 12.85 7.90
N PHE A 129 12.33 12.60 7.12
CA PHE A 129 11.22 13.54 6.97
C PHE A 129 10.41 13.69 8.27
N LEU A 130 10.08 12.59 8.94
CA LEU A 130 9.25 12.61 10.15
C LEU A 130 10.00 13.03 11.41
N PHE A 131 11.30 12.73 11.52
CA PHE A 131 12.08 12.87 12.75
C PHE A 131 13.36 13.70 12.59
N GLY A 132 13.82 13.92 11.36
CA GLY A 132 15.03 14.69 11.05
C GLY A 132 14.77 16.15 10.68
N GLN A 133 13.51 16.55 10.50
CA GLN A 133 13.16 17.93 10.11
C GLN A 133 13.09 18.88 11.31
N ALA A 134 13.37 20.18 11.10
CA ALA A 134 13.32 21.19 12.15
C ALA A 134 11.95 21.29 12.86
N TRP A 135 10.85 21.04 12.15
CA TRP A 135 9.50 21.02 12.72
C TRP A 135 9.24 19.80 13.61
N SER A 136 9.90 18.68 13.32
CA SER A 136 9.60 17.38 13.93
C SER A 136 9.85 17.40 15.44
N LYS A 137 10.95 18.00 15.89
CA LYS A 137 11.32 18.06 17.30
C LYS A 137 10.24 18.72 18.14
N THR A 138 9.76 19.88 17.71
CA THR A 138 8.70 20.63 18.41
C THR A 138 7.38 19.87 18.38
N PHE A 139 7.02 19.31 17.22
CA PHE A 139 5.79 18.52 17.08
C PHE A 139 5.79 17.30 18.00
N TRP A 140 6.82 16.46 17.95
CA TRP A 140 6.89 15.24 18.75
C TRP A 140 7.01 15.51 20.24
N THR A 141 7.66 16.62 20.64
CA THR A 141 7.69 17.06 22.04
C THR A 141 6.28 17.40 22.53
N ASN A 142 5.48 18.13 21.74
CA ASN A 142 4.11 18.47 22.09
C ASN A 142 3.20 17.23 22.13
N VAL A 143 3.34 16.32 21.16
CA VAL A 143 2.61 15.04 21.16
C VAL A 143 2.94 14.22 22.41
N ALA A 144 4.22 14.10 22.76
CA ALA A 144 4.66 13.40 23.97
C ALA A 144 4.08 14.05 25.23
N PHE A 145 4.09 15.38 25.30
CA PHE A 145 3.51 16.12 26.43
C PHE A 145 2.00 15.85 26.58
N ILE A 146 1.23 15.94 25.48
CA ILE A 146 -0.20 15.64 25.48
C ILE A 146 -0.45 14.18 25.90
N ALA A 147 0.35 13.25 25.39
CA ALA A 147 0.24 11.83 25.75
C ALA A 147 0.47 11.61 27.25
N VAL A 148 1.49 12.23 27.84
CA VAL A 148 1.76 12.16 29.28
C VAL A 148 0.59 12.72 30.09
N VAL A 149 0.03 13.87 29.69
CA VAL A 149 -1.15 14.45 30.36
C VAL A 149 -2.36 13.52 30.25
N ALA A 150 -2.63 12.97 29.07
CA ALA A 150 -3.73 12.04 28.86
C ALA A 150 -3.58 10.77 29.72
N ILE A 151 -2.36 10.22 29.82
CA ILE A 151 -2.06 9.07 30.69
C ILE A 151 -2.29 9.44 32.15
N ALA A 152 -1.77 10.59 32.61
CA ALA A 152 -1.95 11.05 33.99
C ALA A 152 -3.44 11.21 34.34
N LEU A 153 -4.24 11.81 33.46
CA LEU A 153 -5.69 11.95 33.64
C LEU A 153 -6.40 10.59 33.66
N ALA A 154 -6.04 9.68 32.74
CA ALA A 154 -6.62 8.34 32.71
C ALA A 154 -6.33 7.58 34.01
N VAL A 155 -5.09 7.65 34.52
CA VAL A 155 -4.70 7.05 35.80
C VAL A 155 -5.53 7.62 36.95
N VAL A 156 -5.66 8.95 37.06
CA VAL A 156 -6.45 9.62 38.10
C VAL A 156 -7.92 9.24 38.05
N LEU A 157 -8.51 9.15 36.85
CA LEU A 157 -9.91 8.75 36.70
C LEU A 157 -10.14 7.29 37.13
N ILE A 158 -9.19 6.40 36.83
CA ILE A 158 -9.26 4.98 37.21
C ILE A 158 -9.06 4.80 38.72
N THR A 159 -8.09 5.50 39.34
CA THR A 159 -7.88 5.43 40.79
C THR A 159 -8.95 6.16 41.59
N GLY A 160 -9.47 7.29 41.09
CA GLY A 160 -10.58 8.02 41.70
C GLY A 160 -11.91 7.28 41.66
N ALA A 161 -12.17 6.49 40.61
CA ALA A 161 -13.35 5.63 40.53
C ALA A 161 -13.32 4.45 41.53
N LYS A 162 -12.13 3.96 41.89
CA LYS A 162 -11.95 2.89 42.87
C LYS A 162 -12.13 3.33 44.33
N GLY A 163 -12.03 4.63 44.63
CA GLY A 163 -12.14 5.17 45.99
C GLY A 163 -13.54 5.62 46.43
N LYS A 164 -14.57 5.43 45.61
CA LYS A 164 -15.97 5.82 45.89
C LYS A 164 -16.92 4.63 46.09
N GLY A 165 -16.37 3.42 46.24
CA GLY A 165 -17.11 2.16 46.36
C GLY A 165 -17.11 1.50 47.74
N ASP A 166 -16.52 2.15 48.76
CA ASP A 166 -16.58 1.72 50.17
C ASP A 166 -17.35 2.76 51.00
#